data_AF-A0A524C2E7-F1
#
_entry.id   AF-A0A524C2E7-F1
#
_cell.length_a   1.000
_cell.length_b   1.000
_cell.length_c   1.000
_cell.angle_alpha   90.00
_cell.angle_beta   90.00
_cell.angle_gamma   90.00
#
_symmetry.space_group_name_H-M   'P 1'
#
loop_
_entity.id
_entity.type
_entity.pdbx_description
1 polymer ?
#
loop_
_entity_poly.entity_id
_entity_poly.type
_entity_poly.pdbx_seq_one_letter_code
_entity_poly.pdbx_strand_id
1 'polypeptide(L)'
;MAQLLGRTDLTIFPIAGYLCYGQLNWTILLFILFLYPWAQAHLGANDIVDLENDKAKNLKTVTILYGIKGNIYWILGFSLANIITAILLLYFELGMIALFGFLLSFGLIISANSFLLVKKTPTTGLKVLPLFHASLLIYCVSIILDITIII
;
A
#
# COMPACT_ATOMS: atom_id res chain seq x y z
N MET A 1 18.29 -1.15 0.02
CA MET A 1 18.11 -2.58 -0.33
C MET A 1 17.17 -3.28 0.64
N ALA A 2 17.50 -3.40 1.93
CA ALA A 2 16.64 -4.08 2.92
C ALA A 2 15.18 -3.58 2.94
N GLN A 3 14.97 -2.25 2.87
CA GLN A 3 13.64 -1.63 2.81
C GLN A 3 12.79 -2.06 1.59
N LEU A 4 13.42 -2.14 0.41
CA LEU A 4 12.75 -2.51 -0.84
C LEU A 4 12.41 -4.01 -0.84
N LEU A 5 13.29 -4.84 -0.27
CA LEU A 5 13.11 -6.29 -0.23
C LEU A 5 12.18 -6.75 0.90
N GLY A 6 12.19 -6.06 2.05
CA GLY A 6 11.58 -6.52 3.29
C GLY A 6 10.05 -6.51 3.32
N ARG A 7 9.39 -5.99 2.28
CA ARG A 7 7.91 -5.97 2.15
C ARG A 7 7.41 -6.68 0.90
N THR A 8 8.26 -7.53 0.31
CA THR A 8 7.88 -8.37 -0.82
C THR A 8 6.92 -9.49 -0.40
N ASP A 9 6.88 -9.85 0.88
CA ASP A 9 5.98 -10.85 1.46
C ASP A 9 4.50 -10.54 1.17
N LEU A 10 4.04 -9.32 1.47
CA LEU A 10 2.67 -8.89 1.20
C LEU A 10 2.30 -8.94 -0.29
N THR A 11 3.30 -8.83 -1.17
CA THR A 11 3.14 -8.92 -2.62
C THR A 11 3.11 -10.37 -3.09
N ILE A 12 4.00 -11.22 -2.56
CA ILE A 12 4.20 -12.60 -3.02
C ILE A 12 3.10 -13.54 -2.53
N PHE A 13 2.55 -13.35 -1.34
CA PHE A 13 1.52 -14.26 -0.81
C PHE A 13 0.26 -14.37 -1.69
N PRO A 14 -0.36 -13.26 -2.14
CA PRO A 14 -1.51 -13.35 -3.05
C PRO A 14 -1.15 -14.00 -4.40
N ILE A 15 0.06 -13.75 -4.90
CA ILE A 15 0.54 -14.34 -6.16
C ILE A 15 0.73 -15.85 -6.02
N ALA A 16 1.27 -16.32 -4.89
CA ALA A 16 1.40 -17.75 -4.63
C ALA A 16 0.02 -18.42 -4.64
N GLY A 17 -0.99 -17.80 -4.00
CA GLY A 17 -2.37 -18.28 -4.06
C GLY A 17 -2.94 -18.30 -5.49
N TYR A 18 -2.70 -17.26 -6.28
CA TYR A 18 -3.14 -17.18 -7.67
C TYR A 18 -2.46 -18.22 -8.57
N LEU A 19 -1.17 -18.49 -8.36
CA LEU A 19 -0.44 -19.54 -9.07
C LEU A 19 -0.96 -20.94 -8.71
N CYS A 20 -1.40 -21.17 -7.47
CA CYS A 20 -2.07 -22.42 -7.10
C CYS A 20 -3.41 -22.63 -7.85
N TYR A 21 -4.04 -21.57 -8.34
CA TYR A 21 -5.20 -21.64 -9.23
C TYR A 21 -4.82 -22.02 -10.68
N GLY A 22 -3.52 -22.18 -10.97
CA GLY A 22 -3.02 -22.68 -12.25
C GLY A 22 -2.92 -21.63 -13.36
N GLN A 23 -3.04 -20.34 -13.02
CA GLN A 23 -2.99 -19.25 -14.00
C GLN A 23 -1.65 -18.52 -13.97
N LEU A 24 -1.00 -18.43 -15.13
CA LEU A 24 0.22 -17.65 -15.37
C LEU A 24 -0.06 -16.64 -16.48
N ASN A 25 -0.57 -15.47 -16.10
CA ASN A 25 -1.01 -14.41 -17.02
C ASN A 25 -0.66 -13.02 -16.47
N TRP A 26 -1.08 -11.98 -17.19
CA TRP A 26 -0.80 -10.59 -16.86
C TRP A 26 -1.37 -10.13 -15.50
N THR A 27 -2.39 -10.82 -14.97
CA THR A 27 -2.98 -10.54 -13.66
C THR A 27 -1.94 -10.58 -12.54
N ILE A 28 -0.95 -11.49 -12.61
CA ILE A 28 0.16 -11.56 -11.64
C ILE A 28 0.94 -10.24 -11.61
N LEU A 29 1.28 -9.71 -12.79
CA LEU A 29 2.00 -8.46 -12.88
C LEU A 29 1.17 -7.31 -12.30
N LEU A 30 -0.14 -7.29 -12.58
CA LEU A 30 -1.04 -6.29 -12.03
C LEU A 30 -1.10 -6.36 -10.49
N PHE A 31 -1.18 -7.55 -9.91
CA PHE A 31 -1.10 -7.73 -8.46
C PHE A 31 0.23 -7.25 -7.88
N ILE A 32 1.35 -7.54 -8.52
CA ILE A 32 2.67 -7.04 -8.10
C ILE A 32 2.69 -5.52 -8.09
N LEU A 33 2.33 -4.93 -9.23
CA LEU A 33 2.36 -3.49 -9.43
C LEU A 33 1.38 -2.75 -8.54
N PHE A 34 0.28 -3.39 -8.14
CA PHE A 34 -0.71 -2.86 -7.21
C PHE A 34 -0.28 -2.95 -5.74
N LEU A 35 0.09 -4.15 -5.26
CA LEU A 35 0.35 -4.39 -3.84
C LEU A 35 1.71 -3.88 -3.39
N TYR A 36 2.74 -3.98 -4.24
CA TYR A 36 4.09 -3.61 -3.83
C TYR A 36 4.21 -2.10 -3.53
N PRO A 37 3.69 -1.18 -4.36
CA PRO A 37 3.67 0.23 -4.01
C PRO A 37 2.86 0.54 -2.76
N TRP A 38 1.72 -0.13 -2.55
CA TRP A 38 0.96 0.03 -1.31
C TRP A 38 1.82 -0.34 -0.10
N ALA A 39 2.53 -1.46 -0.16
CA ALA A 39 3.38 -1.96 0.92
C ALA A 39 4.53 -0.98 1.23
N GLN A 40 5.12 -0.38 0.19
CA GLN A 40 6.18 0.63 0.35
C GLN A 40 5.66 1.94 0.95
N ALA A 41 4.46 2.39 0.57
CA ALA A 41 3.83 3.57 1.17
C ALA A 41 3.48 3.33 2.65
N HIS A 42 2.89 2.17 2.96
CA HIS A 42 2.59 1.76 4.34
C HIS A 42 3.85 1.68 5.21
N LEU A 43 4.92 1.05 4.70
CA LEU A 43 6.19 0.98 5.42
C LEU A 43 6.77 2.36 5.67
N GLY A 44 6.73 3.26 4.68
CA GLY A 44 7.14 4.65 4.87
C GLY A 44 6.35 5.33 5.99
N ALA A 45 5.02 5.15 6.04
CA ALA A 45 4.20 5.69 7.14
C ALA A 45 4.58 5.09 8.51
N ASN A 46 4.94 3.80 8.54
CA ASN A 46 5.42 3.12 9.74
C ASN A 46 6.74 3.70 10.26
N ASP A 47 7.72 3.91 9.36
CA ASP A 47 9.02 4.48 9.72
C ASP A 47 8.89 5.91 10.29
N ILE A 48 7.84 6.66 9.97
CA ILE A 48 7.59 7.98 10.58
C ILE A 48 7.21 7.84 12.05
N VAL A 49 6.44 6.80 12.39
CA VAL A 49 6.04 6.49 13.76
C VAL A 49 7.22 5.98 14.57
N ASP A 50 7.99 5.06 13.98
CA ASP A 50 9.07 4.36 14.67
C ASP A 50 10.38 5.17 14.75
N LEU A 51 10.38 6.45 14.34
CA LEU A 51 11.57 7.29 14.24
C LEU A 51 12.51 7.23 15.47
N GLU A 52 11.98 7.36 16.68
CA GLU A 52 12.81 7.34 17.90
C GLU A 52 13.34 5.93 18.22
N ASN A 53 12.53 4.89 17.97
CA ASN A 53 12.95 3.49 18.11
C ASN A 53 14.03 3.11 17.07
N ASP A 54 13.87 3.58 15.84
CA ASP A 54 14.83 3.35 14.75
C ASP A 54 16.16 4.03 15.02
N LYS A 55 16.14 5.26 15.56
CA LYS A 55 17.35 5.95 16.04
C LYS A 55 18.04 5.13 17.13
N ALA A 56 17.30 4.69 18.15
CA ALA A 56 17.86 3.91 19.26
C ALA A 56 18.50 2.59 18.80
N LYS A 57 17.94 1.98 17.75
CA LYS A 57 18.44 0.72 17.15
C LYS A 57 19.46 0.93 16.02
N ASN A 58 19.85 2.18 15.72
CA ASN A 58 20.74 2.53 14.62
C ASN A 58 20.28 2.00 13.25
N LEU A 59 18.97 1.90 13.04
CA LEU A 59 18.41 1.44 11.77
C LEU A 59 18.56 2.52 10.70
N LYS A 60 18.67 2.07 9.44
CA LYS A 60 18.79 2.94 8.26
C LYS A 60 17.48 2.97 7.46
N THR A 61 16.39 3.31 8.15
CA THR A 61 15.06 3.47 7.54
C THR A 61 14.97 4.74 6.70
N VAL A 62 13.94 4.87 5.87
CA VAL A 62 13.79 6.03 4.97
C VAL A 62 13.67 7.32 5.78
N THR A 63 12.95 7.32 6.91
CA THR A 63 12.87 8.49 7.80
C THR A 63 14.23 8.86 8.39
N ILE A 64 15.08 7.89 8.74
CA ILE A 64 16.42 8.17 9.30
C ILE A 64 17.34 8.76 8.23
N LEU A 65 17.32 8.18 7.03
CA LEU A 65 18.22 8.56 5.95
C LEU A 65 17.86 9.91 5.30
N TYR A 66 16.56 10.19 5.14
CA TYR A 66 16.07 11.33 4.36
C TYR A 66 15.19 12.30 5.17
N GLY A 67 15.04 12.05 6.47
CA GLY A 67 14.16 12.81 7.35
C GLY A 67 12.68 12.55 7.06
N ILE A 68 11.82 13.12 7.90
CA ILE A 68 10.36 13.03 7.75
C ILE A 68 9.91 13.61 6.41
N LYS A 69 10.50 14.74 5.96
CA LYS A 69 10.12 15.36 4.68
C LYS A 69 10.45 14.46 3.49
N GLY A 70 11.64 13.87 3.45
CA GLY A 70 12.03 12.94 2.39
C GLY A 70 11.15 11.70 2.37
N ASN A 71 10.85 11.14 3.54
CA ASN A 71 9.96 9.98 3.65
C ASN A 71 8.51 10.30 3.21
N ILE A 72 8.01 11.51 3.45
CA ILE A 72 6.69 11.89 2.92
C ILE A 72 6.65 11.84 1.39
N TYR A 73 7.71 12.28 0.70
CA TYR A 73 7.78 12.14 -0.77
C TYR A 73 7.85 10.68 -1.22
N TRP A 74 8.52 9.82 -0.46
CA TRP A 74 8.51 8.38 -0.67
C TRP A 74 7.09 7.81 -0.59
N ILE A 75 6.36 8.10 0.50
CA ILE A 75 4.98 7.66 0.71
C ILE A 75 4.07 8.17 -0.41
N LEU A 76 4.19 9.44 -0.81
CA LEU A 76 3.40 10.04 -1.88
C LEU A 76 3.64 9.34 -3.23
N GLY A 77 4.91 9.15 -3.59
CA GLY A 77 5.28 8.51 -4.85
C GLY A 77 4.73 7.09 -4.96
N PHE A 78 4.88 6.30 -3.89
CA PHE A 78 4.36 4.94 -3.84
C PHE A 78 2.83 4.88 -3.72
N SER A 79 2.19 5.82 -3.03
CA SER A 79 0.72 5.93 -2.97
C SER A 79 0.15 6.26 -4.36
N LEU A 80 0.80 7.16 -5.10
CA LEU A 80 0.40 7.48 -6.48
C LEU A 80 0.57 6.27 -7.39
N ALA A 81 1.70 5.58 -7.31
CA ALA A 81 1.93 4.34 -8.06
C ALA A 81 0.89 3.27 -7.71
N ASN A 82 0.51 3.11 -6.43
CA ASN A 82 -0.58 2.23 -6.03
C ASN A 82 -1.91 2.63 -6.67
N ILE A 83 -2.32 3.89 -6.61
CA ILE A 83 -3.61 4.32 -7.18
C ILE A 83 -3.65 4.07 -8.69
N ILE A 84 -2.58 4.42 -9.42
CA ILE A 84 -2.50 4.22 -10.88
C ILE A 84 -2.64 2.73 -11.22
N THR A 85 -1.89 1.88 -10.53
CA THR A 85 -1.88 0.43 -10.79
C THR A 85 -3.15 -0.26 -10.29
N ALA A 86 -3.78 0.25 -9.22
CA ALA A 86 -5.09 -0.17 -8.76
C ALA A 86 -6.18 0.12 -9.80
N ILE A 87 -6.12 1.28 -10.47
CA ILE A 87 -7.04 1.61 -11.57
C ILE A 87 -6.85 0.63 -12.74
N LEU A 88 -5.60 0.28 -13.08
CA LEU A 88 -5.32 -0.72 -14.12
C LEU A 88 -5.87 -2.10 -13.73
N LEU A 89 -5.61 -2.56 -12.50
CA LEU A 89 -6.16 -3.82 -12.00
C LEU A 89 -7.68 -3.83 -12.06
N LEU A 90 -8.33 -2.75 -11.63
CA LEU A 90 -9.78 -2.61 -11.67
C LEU A 90 -10.32 -2.66 -13.11
N TYR A 91 -9.67 -1.97 -14.04
CA TYR A 91 -10.11 -1.92 -15.43
C TYR A 91 -9.99 -3.26 -16.16
N PHE A 92 -8.93 -4.03 -15.89
CA PHE A 92 -8.64 -5.27 -16.63
C PHE A 92 -9.21 -6.53 -15.98
N GLU A 93 -9.38 -6.56 -14.66
CA GLU A 93 -9.60 -7.82 -13.92
C GLU A 93 -10.85 -7.83 -13.02
N LEU A 94 -11.47 -6.68 -12.74
CA LEU A 94 -12.49 -6.56 -11.69
C LEU A 94 -13.76 -5.85 -12.17
N GLY A 95 -14.85 -6.08 -11.44
CA GLY A 95 -16.19 -5.57 -11.72
C GLY A 95 -16.63 -4.42 -10.81
N MET A 96 -17.95 -4.22 -10.77
CA MET A 96 -18.58 -3.08 -10.11
C MET A 96 -18.50 -3.13 -8.58
N ILE A 97 -18.44 -4.32 -7.97
CA ILE A 97 -18.34 -4.44 -6.50
C ILE A 97 -16.95 -3.97 -6.07
N ALA A 98 -15.91 -4.39 -6.80
CA ALA A 98 -14.55 -3.93 -6.58
C ALA A 98 -14.41 -2.41 -6.77
N LEU A 99 -15.08 -1.82 -7.76
CA LEU A 99 -15.04 -0.37 -8.03
C LEU A 99 -15.39 0.46 -6.78
N PHE A 100 -16.49 0.14 -6.10
CA PHE A 100 -16.90 0.89 -4.90
C PHE A 100 -15.89 0.76 -3.76
N GLY A 101 -15.34 -0.44 -3.55
CA GLY A 101 -14.29 -0.67 -2.56
C GLY A 101 -12.99 0.09 -2.87
N PHE A 102 -12.61 0.12 -4.15
CA PHE A 102 -11.41 0.82 -4.60
C PHE A 102 -11.55 2.33 -4.43
N LEU A 103 -12.71 2.90 -4.79
CA LEU A 103 -12.97 4.33 -4.57
C LEU A 103 -12.89 4.70 -3.08
N LEU A 104 -13.44 3.87 -2.19
CA LEU A 104 -13.33 4.09 -0.74
C LEU A 104 -11.87 4.02 -0.27
N SER A 105 -11.11 3.04 -0.77
CA SER A 105 -9.69 2.87 -0.45
C SER A 105 -8.84 4.04 -0.96
N PHE A 106 -9.12 4.56 -2.16
CA PHE A 106 -8.47 5.77 -2.68
C PHE A 106 -8.74 6.97 -1.78
N GLY A 107 -9.98 7.15 -1.30
CA GLY A 107 -10.33 8.19 -0.35
C GLY A 107 -9.49 8.12 0.94
N LEU A 108 -9.28 6.92 1.48
CA LEU A 108 -8.45 6.70 2.67
C LEU A 108 -6.96 6.99 2.42
N ILE A 109 -6.41 6.51 1.30
CA ILE A 109 -5.00 6.73 0.92
C ILE A 109 -4.74 8.21 0.65
N ILE A 110 -5.64 8.90 -0.07
CA ILE A 110 -5.54 10.35 -0.31
C ILE A 110 -5.59 11.09 1.02
N SER A 111 -6.54 10.76 1.90
CA SER A 111 -6.67 11.39 3.22
C SER A 111 -5.41 11.21 4.06
N ALA A 112 -4.83 10.00 4.09
CA ALA A 112 -3.58 9.70 4.77
C ALA A 112 -2.43 10.59 4.27
N ASN A 113 -2.27 10.69 2.95
CA ASN A 113 -1.25 11.51 2.32
C ASN A 113 -1.47 13.01 2.59
N SER A 114 -2.72 13.50 2.56
CA SER A 114 -3.06 14.88 2.90
C SER A 114 -2.70 15.22 4.34
N PHE A 115 -3.01 14.34 5.31
CA PHE A 115 -2.63 14.56 6.71
C PHE A 115 -1.11 14.66 6.89
N LEU A 116 -0.35 13.76 6.25
CA LEU A 116 1.12 13.78 6.29
C LEU A 116 1.70 15.06 5.67
N LEU A 117 1.12 15.56 4.57
CA LEU A 117 1.54 16.80 3.92
C LEU A 117 1.33 18.03 4.81
N VAL A 118 0.22 18.08 5.54
CA VAL A 118 -0.13 19.20 6.42
C VAL A 118 0.69 19.17 7.72
N LYS A 119 0.76 18.01 8.40
CA LYS A 119 1.44 17.86 9.70
C LYS A 119 2.53 16.80 9.62
N LYS A 120 3.78 17.26 9.51
CA LYS A 120 4.98 16.43 9.27
C LYS A 120 5.58 15.94 10.58
N THR A 121 4.82 15.18 11.36
CA THR A 121 5.21 14.71 12.71
C THR A 121 4.96 13.21 12.91
N PRO A 122 5.69 12.53 13.83
CA PRO A 122 5.44 11.14 14.19
C PRO A 122 4.00 10.87 14.65
N THR A 123 3.40 11.82 15.36
CA THR A 123 2.01 11.76 15.81
C THR A 123 1.00 11.72 14.67
N THR A 124 1.31 12.32 13.53
CA THR A 124 0.48 12.18 12.32
C THR A 124 0.61 10.78 11.74
N GLY A 125 1.81 10.20 11.75
CA GLY A 125 2.06 8.80 11.38
C GLY A 125 1.07 7.85 12.06
N LEU A 126 0.92 7.97 13.39
CA LEU A 126 -0.01 7.16 14.18
C LEU A 126 -1.48 7.29 13.74
N LYS A 127 -1.88 8.44 13.20
CA LYS A 127 -3.25 8.68 12.71
C LYS A 127 -3.48 8.11 11.32
N VAL A 128 -2.45 8.08 10.47
CA VAL A 128 -2.58 7.68 9.07
C VAL A 128 -2.36 6.18 8.86
N LEU A 129 -1.61 5.51 9.75
CA LEU A 129 -1.44 4.05 9.71
C LEU A 129 -2.78 3.30 9.69
N PRO A 130 -3.76 3.60 10.55
CA PRO A 130 -5.08 2.97 10.49
C PRO A 130 -5.78 3.16 9.12
N LEU A 131 -5.59 4.31 8.46
CA LEU A 131 -6.17 4.57 7.13
C LEU A 131 -5.56 3.67 6.07
N PHE A 132 -4.23 3.46 6.10
CA PHE A 132 -3.59 2.48 5.25
C PHE A 132 -4.16 1.07 5.51
N HIS A 133 -4.16 0.58 6.75
CA HIS A 133 -4.68 -0.76 7.06
C HIS A 133 -6.14 -0.95 6.62
N ALA A 134 -6.98 0.05 6.86
CA ALA A 134 -8.38 0.03 6.40
C ALA A 134 -8.45 -0.04 4.88
N SER A 135 -7.64 0.73 4.15
CA SER A 135 -7.60 0.67 2.68
C SER A 135 -7.22 -0.72 2.16
N LEU A 136 -6.24 -1.39 2.76
CA LEU A 136 -5.85 -2.75 2.36
C LEU A 136 -6.96 -3.75 2.64
N LEU A 137 -7.57 -3.67 3.82
CA LEU A 137 -8.68 -4.56 4.17
C LEU A 137 -9.85 -4.40 3.19
N ILE A 138 -10.22 -3.16 2.86
CA ILE A 138 -11.28 -2.87 1.88
C ILE A 138 -10.89 -3.39 0.50
N TYR A 139 -9.67 -3.14 0.01
CA TYR A 139 -9.20 -3.72 -1.25
C TYR A 139 -9.35 -5.25 -1.27
N CYS A 140 -8.84 -5.94 -0.25
CA CYS A 140 -8.90 -7.40 -0.18
C CYS A 140 -10.34 -7.92 -0.15
N VAL A 141 -11.20 -7.37 0.71
CA VAL A 141 -12.60 -7.79 0.83
C VAL A 141 -13.35 -7.53 -0.48
N SER A 142 -13.13 -6.37 -1.11
CA SER A 142 -13.81 -6.02 -2.35
C SER A 142 -13.37 -6.89 -3.53
N ILE A 143 -12.08 -7.25 -3.64
CA ILE A 143 -11.62 -8.23 -4.65
C ILE A 143 -12.28 -9.59 -4.42
N ILE A 144 -12.31 -10.08 -3.17
CA ILE A 144 -12.91 -11.37 -2.83
C ILE A 144 -14.41 -11.37 -3.15
N LEU A 145 -15.14 -10.34 -2.74
CA LEU A 145 -16.58 -10.23 -2.99
C LEU A 145 -16.90 -10.13 -4.47
N ASP A 146 -16.14 -9.34 -5.22
CA ASP A 146 -16.35 -9.17 -6.65
C ASP A 146 -16.16 -10.49 -7.40
N ILE A 147 -15.08 -11.23 -7.11
CA ILE A 147 -14.82 -12.55 -7.70
C ILE A 147 -15.85 -13.59 -7.26
N THR A 148 -16.31 -13.59 -6.01
CA THR A 148 -17.21 -14.64 -5.49
C THR A 148 -18.68 -14.43 -5.85
N ILE A 149 -19.11 -13.20 -6.14
CA ILE A 149 -20.52 -12.88 -6.45
C ILE A 149 -20.76 -12.85 -7.98
N ILE A 150 -19.72 -12.58 -8.77
CA ILE A 150 -19.84 -12.43 -10.25
C ILE A 150 -19.55 -13.76 -10.99
N ILE A 151 -18.92 -14.75 -10.33
CA ILE A 151 -18.83 -16.15 -10.80
C ILE A 151 -20.15 -16.89 -10.52
#